data_AF-A0A953PHA3-F1
#
_entry.id   AF-A0A953PHA3-F1
#
_cell.length_a   1.000
_cell.length_b   1.000
_cell.length_c   1.000
_cell.angle_alpha   90.00
_cell.angle_beta   90.00
_cell.angle_gamma   90.00
#
_symmetry.space_group_name_H-M   'P 1'
#
loop_
_entity.id
_entity.type
_entity.pdbx_description
1 polymer ?
#
loop_
_entity_poly.entity_id
_entity_poly.type
_entity_poly.pdbx_seq_one_letter_code
_entity_poly.pdbx_strand_id
1 'polypeptide(L)'
;MSDLRGRALIESRFGKLGSGQQSVLIGDEEYDLETLLARMDLGFEDSWPIDVQAVSENCFCVRYYDGQDQRIVAHEFDASFAFVAETRGHIAEWIGDEAYYDWFRSMARRPPIPGADV
;
A
#
# COMPACT_ATOMS: atom_id res chain seq x y z
N MET A 1 1.61 -23.14 13.39
CA MET A 1 2.22 -22.13 12.49
C MET A 1 1.70 -20.80 12.96
N SER A 2 2.56 -19.86 13.32
CA SER A 2 2.12 -18.53 13.77
C SER A 2 1.34 -17.86 12.63
N ASP A 3 0.11 -17.42 12.88
CA ASP A 3 -0.64 -16.66 11.89
C ASP A 3 0.10 -15.34 11.62
N LEU A 4 0.68 -15.20 10.42
CA LEU A 4 1.35 -13.96 10.01
C LEU A 4 0.33 -12.82 10.02
N ARG A 5 0.76 -11.62 10.43
CA ARG A 5 -0.05 -10.39 10.42
C ARG A 5 0.80 -9.20 10.02
N GLY A 6 0.13 -8.07 9.76
CA GLY A 6 0.78 -6.79 9.50
C GLY A 6 1.85 -6.89 8.42
N ARG A 7 3.04 -6.35 8.71
CA ARG A 7 4.19 -6.37 7.80
C ARG A 7 4.55 -7.78 7.36
N ALA A 8 4.64 -8.73 8.28
CA ALA A 8 5.08 -10.08 7.95
C ALA A 8 4.13 -10.76 6.97
N LEU A 9 2.81 -10.55 7.11
CA LEU A 9 1.83 -11.07 6.16
C LEU A 9 1.92 -10.36 4.81
N ILE A 10 1.97 -9.02 4.80
CA ILE A 10 2.05 -8.23 3.57
C ILE A 10 3.31 -8.58 2.77
N GLU A 11 4.48 -8.59 3.41
CA GLU A 11 5.74 -8.87 2.71
C GLU A 11 5.84 -10.34 2.27
N SER A 12 5.20 -11.28 2.98
CA SER A 12 5.15 -12.68 2.56
C SER A 12 4.31 -12.91 1.29
N ARG A 13 3.24 -12.13 1.10
CA ARG A 13 2.32 -12.27 -0.04
C ARG A 13 2.75 -11.44 -1.24
N PHE A 14 3.28 -10.24 -0.97
CA PHE A 14 3.43 -9.20 -1.97
C PHE A 14 4.88 -8.75 -2.18
N GLY A 15 5.84 -9.37 -1.48
CA GLY A 15 7.23 -8.93 -1.51
C GLY A 15 7.48 -7.67 -0.69
N LYS A 16 8.73 -7.19 -0.69
CA LYS A 16 9.14 -6.01 0.08
C LYS A 16 8.27 -4.80 -0.29
N LEU A 17 7.98 -3.95 0.69
CA LEU A 17 7.30 -2.69 0.41
C LEU A 17 8.11 -1.85 -0.59
N GLY A 18 7.45 -1.28 -1.60
CA GLY A 18 8.10 -0.51 -2.68
C GLY A 18 8.69 -1.37 -3.82
N SER A 19 8.59 -2.70 -3.78
CA SER A 19 9.11 -3.56 -4.86
C SER A 19 8.16 -3.75 -6.05
N GLY A 20 6.94 -3.21 -5.99
CA GLY A 20 5.97 -3.27 -7.07
C GLY A 20 6.27 -2.29 -8.20
N GLN A 21 5.31 -2.15 -9.11
CA GLN A 21 5.35 -1.17 -10.21
C GLN A 21 4.69 0.15 -9.79
N GLN A 22 4.91 1.21 -10.57
CA GLN A 22 4.26 2.52 -10.39
C GLN A 22 3.02 2.70 -11.29
N SER A 23 2.76 1.73 -12.17
CA SER A 23 1.56 1.64 -13.01
C SER A 23 1.22 0.17 -13.26
N VAL A 24 -0.01 -0.09 -13.70
CA VAL A 24 -0.47 -1.42 -14.10
C VAL A 24 -1.42 -1.34 -15.29
N LEU A 25 -1.30 -2.31 -16.20
CA LEU A 25 -2.22 -2.47 -17.33
C LEU A 25 -3.41 -3.33 -16.90
N ILE A 26 -4.64 -2.82 -17.06
CA ILE A 26 -5.89 -3.53 -16.79
C ILE A 26 -6.74 -3.48 -18.06
N GLY A 27 -6.91 -4.63 -18.71
CA GLY A 27 -7.45 -4.66 -20.08
C GLY A 27 -6.48 -3.96 -21.03
N ASP A 28 -6.96 -2.93 -21.74
CA ASP A 28 -6.18 -2.14 -22.69
C ASP A 28 -5.77 -0.75 -22.15
N GLU A 29 -6.00 -0.48 -20.86
CA GLU A 29 -5.74 0.82 -20.23
C GLU A 29 -4.68 0.70 -19.14
N GLU A 30 -3.73 1.64 -19.15
CA GLU A 30 -2.69 1.76 -18.13
C GLU A 30 -3.14 2.74 -17.05
N TYR A 31 -3.03 2.31 -15.80
CA TYR A 31 -3.39 3.10 -14.63
C TYR A 31 -2.15 3.35 -13.76
N ASP A 32 -1.86 4.62 -13.48
CA ASP A 32 -0.91 4.99 -12.43
C ASP A 32 -1.54 4.84 -11.02
N LEU A 33 -0.71 4.93 -9.98
CA LEU A 33 -1.17 4.70 -8.61
C LEU A 33 -2.25 5.70 -8.15
N GLU A 34 -2.09 6.98 -8.48
CA GLU A 34 -3.03 8.04 -8.10
C GLU A 34 -4.40 7.80 -8.75
N THR A 35 -4.40 7.45 -10.05
CA THR A 35 -5.61 7.13 -10.80
C THR A 35 -6.29 5.89 -10.23
N LEU A 36 -5.52 4.85 -9.85
CA LEU A 36 -6.06 3.66 -9.19
C LEU A 36 -6.75 3.99 -7.87
N LEU A 37 -6.06 4.74 -6.99
CA LEU A 37 -6.63 5.11 -5.69
C LEU A 37 -7.89 5.96 -5.87
N ALA A 38 -7.89 6.94 -6.78
CA ALA A 38 -9.08 7.74 -7.08
C ALA A 38 -10.22 6.89 -7.64
N ARG A 39 -9.93 5.94 -8.55
CA ARG A 39 -10.93 5.06 -9.18
C ARG A 39 -11.68 4.18 -8.18
N MET A 40 -10.98 3.78 -7.11
CA MET A 40 -11.49 2.89 -6.05
C MET A 40 -11.94 3.64 -4.79
N ASP A 41 -12.01 4.98 -4.82
CA ASP A 41 -12.38 5.83 -3.67
C ASP A 41 -11.41 5.69 -2.47
N LEU A 42 -10.13 5.46 -2.76
CA LEU A 42 -9.02 5.34 -1.80
C LEU A 42 -8.08 6.56 -1.83
N GLY A 43 -8.28 7.51 -2.76
CA GLY A 43 -7.47 8.71 -2.95
C GLY A 43 -7.92 9.90 -2.08
N PHE A 44 -7.70 9.81 -0.77
CA PHE A 44 -8.03 10.86 0.21
C PHE A 44 -6.78 11.67 0.65
N GLU A 45 -6.98 12.79 1.36
CA GLU A 45 -5.94 13.82 1.62
C GLU A 45 -4.62 13.29 2.18
N ASP A 46 -4.67 12.30 3.06
CA ASP A 46 -3.52 11.68 3.72
C ASP A 46 -3.25 10.23 3.27
N SER A 47 -3.83 9.84 2.13
CA SER A 47 -3.43 8.63 1.42
C SER A 47 -2.15 8.88 0.63
N TRP A 48 -1.20 7.93 0.67
CA TRP A 48 0.04 8.02 -0.10
C TRP A 48 0.28 6.72 -0.84
N PRO A 49 0.22 6.70 -2.18
CA PRO A 49 0.49 5.49 -2.95
C PRO A 49 1.96 5.05 -2.80
N ILE A 50 2.19 3.73 -2.89
CA ILE A 50 3.52 3.13 -2.73
C ILE A 50 3.89 2.37 -3.99
N ASP A 51 3.10 1.35 -4.35
CA ASP A 51 3.27 0.58 -5.57
C ASP A 51 2.01 -0.27 -5.90
N VAL A 52 2.02 -0.90 -7.06
CA VAL A 52 0.99 -1.83 -7.52
C VAL A 52 1.62 -3.07 -8.16
N GLN A 53 0.94 -4.21 -8.07
CA GLN A 53 1.34 -5.41 -8.81
C GLN A 53 0.18 -6.33 -9.15
N ALA A 54 0.34 -7.12 -10.20
CA ALA A 54 -0.54 -8.24 -10.50
C ALA A 54 -0.23 -9.40 -9.52
N VAL A 55 -1.26 -9.90 -8.84
CA VAL A 55 -1.20 -11.03 -7.90
C VAL A 55 -1.49 -12.34 -8.62
N SER A 56 -2.47 -12.32 -9.53
CA SER A 56 -2.82 -13.42 -10.44
C SER A 56 -3.44 -12.83 -11.70
N GLU A 57 -3.90 -13.69 -12.61
CA GLU A 57 -4.72 -13.24 -13.74
C GLU A 57 -5.92 -12.43 -13.23
N ASN A 58 -6.05 -11.20 -13.72
CA ASN A 58 -7.11 -10.24 -13.37
C ASN A 58 -7.28 -9.93 -11.87
N CYS A 59 -6.27 -10.16 -11.03
CA CYS A 59 -6.26 -9.73 -9.65
C CYS A 59 -4.98 -8.93 -9.36
N PHE A 60 -5.16 -7.78 -8.73
CA PHE A 60 -4.13 -6.79 -8.50
C PHE A 60 -4.10 -6.42 -7.03
N CYS A 61 -2.94 -5.96 -6.55
CA CYS A 61 -2.78 -5.38 -5.24
C CYS A 61 -2.14 -4.02 -5.38
N VAL A 62 -2.83 -2.96 -4.96
CA VAL A 62 -2.23 -1.64 -4.74
C VAL A 62 -1.86 -1.52 -3.27
N ARG A 63 -0.64 -1.03 -3.00
CA ARG A 63 -0.19 -0.70 -1.65
C ARG A 63 -0.11 0.80 -1.49
N TYR A 64 -0.67 1.29 -0.40
CA TYR A 64 -0.66 2.70 -0.04
C TYR A 64 -0.58 2.85 1.48
N TYR A 65 -0.13 4.01 1.94
CA TYR A 65 -0.24 4.39 3.33
C TYR A 65 -1.56 5.12 3.55
N ASP A 66 -2.30 4.68 4.55
CA ASP A 66 -3.50 5.31 5.08
C ASP A 66 -3.11 6.15 6.30
N GLY A 67 -3.16 7.48 6.14
CA GLY A 67 -2.82 8.43 7.21
C GLY A 67 -3.81 8.51 8.36
N GLN A 68 -5.08 8.17 8.10
CA GLN A 68 -6.14 8.24 9.10
C GLN A 68 -5.98 7.10 10.12
N ASP A 69 -5.55 5.94 9.62
CA ASP A 69 -5.34 4.73 10.39
C ASP A 69 -3.86 4.46 10.75
N GLN A 70 -2.94 5.23 10.16
CA GLN A 70 -1.47 5.08 10.28
C GLN A 70 -0.97 3.69 9.87
N ARG A 71 -1.53 3.18 8.77
CA ARG A 71 -1.31 1.81 8.30
C ARG A 71 -0.81 1.78 6.87
N ILE A 72 0.04 0.81 6.59
CA ILE A 72 0.26 0.33 5.23
C ILE A 72 -0.88 -0.63 4.90
N VAL A 73 -1.59 -0.33 3.82
CA VAL A 73 -2.72 -1.11 3.31
C VAL A 73 -2.28 -1.82 2.04
N ALA A 74 -2.51 -3.13 1.98
CA ALA A 74 -2.47 -3.91 0.76
C ALA A 74 -3.92 -4.19 0.35
N HIS A 75 -4.40 -3.46 -0.66
CA HIS A 75 -5.77 -3.53 -1.15
C HIS A 75 -5.80 -4.38 -2.43
N GLU A 76 -6.45 -5.54 -2.35
CA GLU A 76 -6.61 -6.44 -3.48
C GLU A 76 -7.93 -6.16 -4.21
N PHE A 77 -7.87 -6.08 -5.52
CA PHE A 77 -9.02 -5.81 -6.39
C PHE A 77 -8.95 -6.62 -7.68
N ASP A 78 -10.09 -6.80 -8.33
CA ASP A 78 -10.18 -7.48 -9.63
C ASP A 78 -10.12 -6.49 -10.82
N ALA A 79 -10.12 -7.02 -12.05
CA ALA A 79 -10.10 -6.19 -13.27
C ALA A 79 -11.33 -5.28 -13.45
N SER A 80 -12.39 -5.44 -12.64
CA SER A 80 -13.56 -4.55 -12.59
C SER A 80 -13.45 -3.50 -11.47
N PHE A 81 -12.29 -3.38 -10.82
CA PHE A 81 -12.05 -2.56 -9.63
C PHE A 81 -12.90 -2.97 -8.42
N ALA A 82 -13.40 -4.21 -8.40
CA ALA A 82 -14.15 -4.71 -7.26
C ALA A 82 -13.18 -5.15 -6.16
N PHE A 83 -13.49 -4.77 -4.92
CA PHE A 83 -12.76 -5.21 -3.74
C PHE A 83 -12.74 -6.73 -3.61
N VAL A 84 -11.55 -7.29 -3.40
CA VAL A 84 -11.34 -8.73 -3.18
C VAL A 84 -10.99 -9.00 -1.72
N ALA A 85 -9.93 -8.34 -1.24
CA ALA A 85 -9.41 -8.55 0.10
C ALA A 85 -8.53 -7.37 0.54
N GLU A 86 -8.25 -7.32 1.83
CA GLU A 86 -7.36 -6.30 2.39
C GLU A 86 -6.49 -6.90 3.47
N THR A 87 -5.23 -6.48 3.51
CA THR A 87 -4.35 -6.69 4.65
C THR A 87 -3.78 -5.35 5.09
N ARG A 88 -3.76 -5.10 6.41
CA ARG A 88 -3.21 -3.87 6.97
C ARG A 88 -2.12 -4.16 8.00
N GLY A 89 -1.11 -3.31 8.08
CA GLY A 89 -0.08 -3.32 9.12
C GLY A 89 0.24 -1.90 9.59
N HIS A 90 0.57 -1.73 10.86
CA HIS A 90 0.93 -0.41 11.39
C HIS A 90 2.28 0.04 10.81
N ILE A 91 2.43 1.31 10.45
CA ILE A 91 3.66 1.79 9.78
C ILE A 91 4.93 1.56 10.63
N ALA A 92 4.82 1.59 11.96
CA ALA A 92 5.93 1.29 12.88
C ALA A 92 6.53 -0.12 12.67
N GLU A 93 5.78 -1.07 12.11
CA GLU A 93 6.30 -2.40 11.76
C GLU A 93 7.39 -2.33 10.67
N TRP A 94 7.37 -1.28 9.83
CA TRP A 94 8.37 -1.03 8.79
C TRP A 94 9.50 -0.11 9.25
N ILE A 95 9.17 0.99 9.92
CA ILE A 95 10.14 2.04 10.25
C ILE A 95 10.74 1.89 11.66
N GLY A 96 10.14 1.06 12.50
CA GLY A 96 10.47 0.92 13.92
C GLY A 96 9.77 1.96 14.79
N ASP A 97 9.56 1.62 16.06
CA ASP A 97 8.80 2.45 17.00
C ASP A 97 9.46 3.82 17.25
N GLU A 98 10.80 3.87 17.37
CA GLU A 98 11.51 5.13 17.60
C GLU A 98 11.33 6.10 16.44
N ALA A 99 11.56 5.64 15.20
CA ALA A 99 11.37 6.45 14.00
C ALA A 99 9.91 6.88 13.83
N TYR A 100 8.97 6.00 14.18
CA TYR A 100 7.55 6.33 14.20
C TYR A 100 7.24 7.47 15.17
N TYR A 101 7.72 7.41 16.43
CA TYR A 101 7.46 8.46 17.41
C TYR A 101 8.10 9.78 17.04
N ASP A 102 9.32 9.76 16.49
CA ASP A 102 10.00 10.97 16.02
C ASP A 102 9.25 11.61 14.85
N TRP A 103 8.84 10.81 13.87
CA TRP A 103 8.02 11.29 12.76
C TRP A 103 6.68 11.84 13.23
N PHE A 104 5.94 11.11 14.06
CA PHE A 104 4.64 11.53 14.58
C PHE A 104 4.73 12.87 15.32
N ARG A 105 5.78 13.07 16.14
CA ARG A 105 6.02 14.32 16.85
C ARG A 105 6.44 15.47 15.95
N SER A 106 7.10 15.17 14.83
CA SER A 106 7.53 16.20 13.88
C SER A 106 6.37 16.88 13.14
N MET A 107 5.16 16.27 13.17
CA MET A 107 4.00 16.71 12.38
C MET A 107 4.29 16.78 10.87
N ALA A 108 5.25 15.99 10.39
CA ALA A 108 5.54 15.88 8.97
C ALA A 108 4.35 15.28 8.22
N ARG A 109 3.97 15.90 7.10
CA ARG A 109 2.81 15.47 6.30
C ARG A 109 3.03 14.16 5.55
N ARG A 110 4.27 13.91 5.10
CA ARG A 110 4.60 12.71 4.34
C ARG A 110 5.14 11.63 5.30
N PRO A 111 4.58 10.40 5.27
CA PRO A 111 5.11 9.29 6.04
C PRO A 111 6.49 8.85 5.51
N PRO A 112 7.41 8.39 6.38
CA PRO A 112 8.72 7.91 5.96
C PRO A 112 8.62 6.47 5.42
N ILE A 113 7.91 6.29 4.30
CA ILE A 113 7.68 4.97 3.69
C ILE A 113 9.01 4.40 3.17
N PRO A 114 9.46 3.22 3.65
CA PRO A 114 10.68 2.61 3.13
C PRO A 114 10.53 2.22 1.66
N GLY A 115 11.51 2.59 0.83
CA GLY A 115 11.55 2.22 -0.59
C GLY A 115 10.75 3.12 -1.53
N ALA A 116 10.10 4.17 -1.02
CA ALA A 116 9.36 5.16 -1.83
C ALA A 116 10.23 6.36 -2.29
N ASP A 117 11.56 6.26 -2.17
CA ASP A 117 12.55 7.27 -2.58
C ASP A 117 13.07 7.07 -4.01
N VAL A 118 12.22 6.59 -4.92
CA VAL A 118 12.54 6.46 -6.36
C VAL A 118 11.91 7.59 -7.16
#